data_AF-A0A927SEM5-F1
#
_entry.id   AF-A0A927SEM5-F1
#
_cell.length_a   1.000
_cell.length_b   1.000
_cell.length_c   1.000
_cell.angle_alpha   90.00
_cell.angle_beta   90.00
_cell.angle_gamma   90.00
#
_symmetry.space_group_name_H-M   'P 1'
#
loop_
_entity.id
_entity.type
_entity.pdbx_description
1 polymer ?
#
loop_
_entity_poly.entity_id
_entity_poly.type
_entity_poly.pdbx_seq_one_letter_code
_entity_poly.pdbx_strand_id
1 'polypeptide(L)' 'MTEFDNLKRNYALMVQLGLASKSGYHEAKAGNELLHHFCEKLVENSLYSDMDKASMKSELKLLKEAFSKEIDSYYKKG' A
#
# COMPACT_ATOMS: atom_id res chain seq x y z
N MET A 1 -5.56 10.70 15.50
CA MET A 1 -5.22 10.03 14.23
C MET A 1 -4.62 8.69 14.63
N THR A 2 -5.22 7.57 14.23
CA THR A 2 -4.72 6.26 14.70
C THR A 2 -3.40 5.93 14.00
N GLU A 3 -2.54 5.11 14.63
CA GLU A 3 -1.26 4.71 14.02
C GLU A 3 -1.47 4.01 12.67
N PHE A 4 -2.58 3.26 12.55
CA PHE A 4 -2.97 2.61 11.30
C PHE A 4 -3.32 3.61 10.19
N ASP A 5 -3.96 4.74 10.51
CA ASP A 5 -4.19 5.80 9.51
C ASP A 5 -2.88 6.41 9.01
N ASN A 6 -1.89 6.56 9.89
CA ASN A 6 -0.55 7.02 9.49
C ASN A 6 0.14 6.01 8.59
N LEU A 7 0.03 4.70 8.89
CA LEU A 7 0.56 3.64 8.04
C LEU A 7 -0.04 3.70 6.63
N LYS A 8 -1.37 3.82 6.51
CA LYS A 8 -2.07 3.95 5.21
C LYS A 8 -1.59 5.17 4.42
N ARG A 9 -1.43 6.33 5.08
CA ARG A 9 -0.94 7.57 4.45
C ARG A 9 0.49 7.41 3.95
N ASN A 10 1.37 6.80 4.75
CA ASN A 10 2.76 6.57 4.36
C ASN A 10 2.85 5.59 3.19
N TYR A 11 2.05 4.52 3.20
CA TYR A 11 1.97 3.60 2.07
C TYR A 11 1.54 4.34 0.79
N ALA A 12 0.45 5.12 0.85
CA ALA A 12 -0.01 5.92 -0.28
C ALA A 12 1.07 6.86 -0.82
N LEU A 13 1.73 7.59 0.08
CA LEU A 13 2.79 8.53 -0.26
C LEU A 13 3.95 7.83 -0.99
N MET A 14 4.37 6.65 -0.53
CA MET A 14 5.49 5.93 -1.15
C MET A 14 5.18 5.43 -2.55
N VAL A 15 3.95 4.94 -2.80
CA VAL A 15 3.52 4.57 -4.15
C VAL A 15 3.50 5.79 -5.07
N GLN A 16 2.93 6.90 -4.61
CA GLN A 16 2.83 8.14 -5.38
C GLN A 16 4.21 8.74 -5.68
N LEU A 17 5.14 8.69 -4.71
CA LEU A 17 6.52 9.11 -4.92
C LEU A 17 7.22 8.26 -5.98
N GLY A 18 7.03 6.93 -5.97
CA GLY A 18 7.55 6.03 -7.00
C GLY A 18 7.03 6.36 -8.41
N LEU A 19 5.75 6.70 -8.52
CA LEU A 19 5.17 7.17 -9.79
C LEU A 19 5.74 8.54 -10.20
N ALA A 20 5.87 9.47 -9.25
CA ALA A 20 6.44 10.80 -9.51
C ALA A 20 7.91 10.75 -9.92
N SER A 21 8.69 9.78 -9.40
CA SER A 21 10.07 9.53 -9.79
C SER A 21 10.22 8.81 -11.14
N LYS A 22 9.11 8.54 -11.84
CA LYS A 22 9.09 7.83 -13.12
C LYS A 22 9.73 6.44 -13.05
N SER A 23 9.47 5.70 -11.96
CA SER A 23 9.85 4.28 -11.91
C SER A 23 9.33 3.51 -13.13
N GLY A 24 9.87 2.35 -13.44
CA GLY A 24 9.28 1.48 -14.47
C GLY A 24 7.95 0.89 -14.03
N TYR A 25 7.07 0.51 -14.98
CA TYR A 25 5.79 -0.14 -14.66
C TYR A 25 5.95 -1.35 -13.72
N HIS A 26 6.87 -2.25 -14.06
CA HIS A 26 7.12 -3.45 -13.26
C HIS A 26 7.71 -3.12 -11.89
N GLU A 27 8.57 -2.11 -11.80
CA GLU A 27 9.14 -1.64 -10.53
C GLU A 27 8.06 -1.04 -9.64
N ALA A 28 7.14 -0.25 -10.20
CA ALA A 28 6.00 0.31 -9.47
C ALA A 28 5.08 -0.80 -8.94
N LYS A 29 4.77 -1.83 -9.74
CA LYS A 29 3.96 -2.99 -9.29
C LYS A 29 4.68 -3.78 -8.20
N ALA A 30 5.96 -4.08 -8.37
CA ALA A 30 6.76 -4.78 -7.37
C ALA A 30 6.89 -3.97 -6.08
N GLY A 31 7.07 -2.66 -6.17
CA GLY A 31 7.10 -1.75 -5.03
C GLY A 31 5.78 -1.73 -4.26
N ASN A 32 4.63 -1.70 -4.96
CA ASN A 32 3.32 -1.80 -4.34
C ASN A 32 3.12 -3.12 -3.58
N GLU A 33 3.53 -4.24 -4.17
CA GLU A 33 3.53 -5.55 -3.50
C GLU A 33 4.40 -5.57 -2.24
N LEU A 34 5.62 -5.03 -2.33
CA LEU A 34 6.57 -4.97 -1.22
C LEU A 34 6.04 -4.10 -0.07
N LEU A 35 5.52 -2.91 -0.39
CA LEU A 35 4.95 -1.99 0.60
C LEU A 35 3.70 -2.58 1.27
N HIS A 36 2.83 -3.24 0.52
CA HIS A 36 1.69 -3.97 1.08
C HIS A 36 2.16 -5.02 2.09
N HIS A 37 3.10 -5.88 1.69
CA HIS A 37 3.61 -6.93 2.57
C HIS A 37 4.24 -6.37 3.84
N PHE A 38 5.01 -5.29 3.71
CA PHE A 38 5.58 -4.58 4.85
C PHE A 38 4.49 -4.06 5.82
N CYS A 39 3.44 -3.42 5.29
CA CYS A 39 2.32 -2.94 6.10
C CYS A 39 1.56 -4.08 6.79
N GLU A 40 1.31 -5.20 6.10
CA GLU A 40 0.68 -6.37 6.69
C GLU A 40 1.52 -6.95 7.84
N LYS A 41 2.85 -6.97 7.70
CA LYS A 41 3.76 -7.41 8.76
C LYS A 41 3.77 -6.46 9.95
N LEU A 42 3.65 -5.15 9.75
CA LEU A 42 3.50 -4.21 10.85
C LEU A 42 2.19 -4.41 11.61
N VAL A 43 1.08 -4.63 10.90
CA VAL A 43 -0.22 -4.94 11.52
C VAL A 43 -0.15 -6.27 12.28
N GLU A 44 0.44 -7.30 11.68
CA GLU A 44 0.57 -8.63 12.32
C GLU A 44 1.29 -8.54 13.68
N ASN A 45 2.39 -7.80 13.73
CA ASN A 45 3.24 -7.66 14.91
C ASN A 45 2.77 -6.58 15.91
N SER A 46 1.65 -5.92 15.63
CA SER A 46 1.09 -4.89 16.51
C SER A 46 0.37 -5.48 17.74
N LEU A 47 0.02 -4.63 18.69
CA LEU A 47 -0.74 -4.98 19.89
C LEU A 47 -2.28 -4.92 19.69
N TYR A 48 -2.76 -4.71 18.47
CA TYR A 48 -4.20 -4.71 18.16
C TYR A 48 -4.82 -6.10 18.39
N SER A 49 -6.13 -6.16 18.58
CA SER A 49 -6.85 -7.43 18.68
C SER A 49 -6.81 -8.19 17.34
N ASP A 50 -7.02 -9.51 17.36
CA ASP A 50 -7.06 -10.31 16.13
C ASP A 50 -8.17 -9.85 15.17
N MET A 51 -9.31 -9.41 15.72
CA MET A 51 -10.42 -8.86 14.94
C MET A 51 -10.02 -7.55 14.26
N ASP A 52 -9.36 -6.64 15.00
CA ASP A 52 -8.88 -5.37 14.44
C ASP A 52 -7.80 -5.62 13.38
N LYS A 53 -6.85 -6.53 13.64
CA LYS A 53 -5.81 -6.91 12.68
C LYS A 53 -6.42 -7.47 11.38
N ALA A 54 -7.45 -8.31 11.49
CA ALA A 54 -8.14 -8.84 10.32
C ALA A 54 -8.83 -7.72 9.51
N SER A 55 -9.50 -6.77 10.20
CA SER A 55 -10.11 -5.61 9.55
C SER A 55 -9.05 -4.72 8.87
N MET A 56 -7.95 -4.42 9.56
CA MET A 56 -6.85 -3.61 9.04
C MET A 56 -6.19 -4.25 7.81
N LYS A 57 -5.96 -5.57 7.81
CA LYS A 57 -5.44 -6.29 6.63
C LYS A 57 -6.40 -6.25 5.45
N SER A 58 -7.71 -6.34 5.70
CA SER A 58 -8.73 -6.16 4.66
C SER A 58 -8.64 -4.77 4.02
N GLU A 59 -8.51 -3.71 4.83
CA GLU A 59 -8.29 -2.35 4.31
C GLU A 59 -6.98 -2.22 3.51
N LEU A 60 -5.88 -2.82 3.98
CA LEU A 60 -4.60 -2.82 3.26
C LEU A 60 -4.69 -3.55 1.92
N LYS A 61 -5.51 -4.60 1.81
CA LYS A 61 -5.77 -5.30 0.55
C LYS A 61 -6.52 -4.42 -0.44
N LEU A 62 -7.55 -3.70 0.02
CA LEU A 62 -8.28 -2.73 -0.83
C LEU A 62 -7.35 -1.62 -1.33
N LEU A 63 -6.47 -1.11 -0.47
CA LEU A 63 -5.45 -0.12 -0.86
C LEU A 63 -4.50 -0.66 -1.92
N LYS A 64 -3.98 -1.88 -1.75
CA LYS A 64 -3.10 -2.53 -2.72
C LYS A 64 -3.77 -2.65 -4.10
N GLU A 65 -5.03 -3.06 -4.13
CA GLU A 65 -5.81 -3.17 -5.37
C GLU A 65 -6.07 -1.80 -6.01
N ALA A 66 -6.36 -0.78 -5.21
CA ALA A 66 -6.54 0.59 -5.68
C ALA A 66 -5.24 1.13 -6.33
N PHE A 67 -4.10 0.99 -5.65
CA PHE A 67 -2.81 1.42 -6.19
C PHE A 67 -2.38 0.59 -7.39
N SER A 68 -2.70 -0.71 -7.42
CA SER A 68 -2.46 -1.53 -8.62
C SER A 68 -3.18 -0.98 -9.84
N LYS A 69 -4.44 -0.56 -9.69
CA LYS A 69 -5.24 0.06 -10.76
C LYS A 69 -4.73 1.47 -11.11
N GLU A 70 -4.27 2.23 -10.13
CA GLU A 70 -3.67 3.55 -10.34
C GLU A 70 -2.39 3.44 -11.17
N ILE A 71 -1.48 2.53 -10.80
CA ILE A 71 -0.27 2.22 -11.57
C ILE A 71 -0.65 1.80 -13.00
N ASP A 72 -1.56 0.84 -13.16
CA ASP A 72 -2.01 0.42 -14.50
C ASP A 72 -2.57 1.58 -15.32
N SER A 73 -3.24 2.54 -14.68
CA SER A 73 -3.79 3.73 -15.34
C SER A 73 -2.72 4.76 -15.71
N TYR A 74 -1.68 4.91 -14.89
CA TYR A 74 -0.56 5.83 -15.15
C TYR A 74 0.18 5.45 -16.43
N TYR A 75 0.55 4.17 -16.59
CA TYR A 75 1.31 3.70 -17.76
C TYR A 75 0.44 3.38 -18.99
N LYS A 76 -0.89 3.39 -18.88
CA LYS A 76 -1.78 3.39 -20.05
C LYS A 76 -1.94 4.78 -20.68
N LYS A 77 -1.61 5.84 -19.92
CA LYS A 77 -1.76 7.24 -20.34
C LYS A 77 -0.44 7.90 -20.77
N GLY A 78 0.70 7.28 -20.45
CA GLY A 78 2.03 7.69 -20.92
C GLY A 78 2.40 6.96 -22.19
#